data_AF-A0A351TX64-F1
#
_entry.id   AF-A0A351TX64-F1
#
_cell.length_a   1.000
_cell.length_b   1.000
_cell.length_c   1.000
_cell.angle_alpha   90.00
_cell.angle_beta   90.00
_cell.angle_gamma   90.00
#
_symmetry.space_group_name_H-M   'P 1'
#
loop_
_entity.id
_entity.type
_entity.pdbx_description
1 polymer ?
#
loop_
_entity_poly.entity_id
_entity_poly.type
_entity_poly.pdbx_seq_one_letter_code
_entity_poly.pdbx_strand_id
1 'polypeptide(L)'
;MKNILASETAGWISLHQNISIYDKQLADKFSLLVDAYVRRAFDYEIIDYAKGTHVEFEALKRMVRDIPLKNELSSVYEKIRDVMDEIIKSRQQLTVLGAKTLSPFQWSVLFILATLLVFSLYGLRSGELFFDIVTVAISSSVVLILLLIRDLDLYIWNEKTFGYDIFENVLKSVGQLPYYPAESLEAGRVNPSEKEYRVGTWLNFPKSLDRKVEIHKTD
;
A
#
# COMPACT_ATOMS: atom_id res chain seq x y z
N MET A 1 1.25 8.75 -7.54
CA MET A 1 1.37 7.66 -6.54
C MET A 1 2.81 7.44 -6.11
N LYS A 2 3.69 6.90 -6.97
CA LYS A 2 5.11 6.60 -6.64
C LYS A 2 5.85 7.67 -5.83
N ASN A 3 5.89 8.91 -6.32
CA ASN A 3 6.63 9.99 -5.65
C ASN A 3 6.05 10.35 -4.28
N ILE A 4 4.73 10.19 -4.11
CA ILE A 4 4.03 10.53 -2.87
C ILE A 4 4.28 9.43 -1.83
N LEU A 5 4.20 8.15 -2.23
CA LEU A 5 4.59 7.02 -1.38
C LEU A 5 6.05 7.15 -0.93
N ALA A 6 6.95 7.41 -1.89
CA ALA A 6 8.37 7.59 -1.60
C ALA A 6 8.60 8.75 -0.61
N SER A 7 7.89 9.87 -0.78
CA SER A 7 7.95 11.01 0.14
C SER A 7 7.45 10.66 1.54
N GLU A 8 6.31 9.96 1.66
CA GLU A 8 5.80 9.54 2.96
C GLU A 8 6.80 8.61 3.68
N THR A 9 7.35 7.63 2.95
CA THR A 9 8.28 6.66 3.53
C THR A 9 9.63 7.25 3.87
N ALA A 10 10.16 8.15 3.03
CA ALA A 10 11.36 8.91 3.36
C ALA A 10 11.13 9.81 4.59
N GLY A 11 9.92 10.35 4.72
CA GLY A 11 9.49 11.08 5.91
C GLY A 11 9.58 10.22 7.16
N TRP A 12 9.03 9.00 7.15
CA TRP A 12 9.12 8.10 8.31
C TRP A 12 10.55 7.79 8.74
N ILE A 13 11.43 7.54 7.77
CA ILE A 13 12.86 7.27 8.00
C ILE A 13 13.54 8.49 8.61
N SER A 14 13.35 9.67 7.99
CA SER A 14 13.95 10.92 8.45
C SER A 14 13.45 11.28 9.85
N LEU A 15 12.16 11.07 10.12
CA LEU A 15 11.56 11.38 11.41
C LEU A 15 12.10 10.47 12.52
N HIS A 16 12.27 9.17 12.27
CA HIS A 16 12.93 8.27 13.21
C HIS A 16 14.38 8.70 13.50
N GLN A 17 15.16 9.06 12.47
CA GLN A 17 16.53 9.53 12.64
C GLN A 17 16.60 10.81 13.49
N ASN A 18 15.75 11.80 13.19
CA ASN A 18 15.71 13.06 13.93
C ASN A 18 15.25 12.85 15.38
N ILE A 19 14.24 12.00 15.62
CA ILE A 19 13.81 11.64 16.97
C ILE A 19 14.93 10.88 17.71
N SER A 20 15.70 10.01 17.04
CA SER A 20 16.83 9.32 17.68
C SER A 20 17.93 10.27 18.14
N ILE A 21 18.17 11.37 17.41
CA ILE A 21 19.09 12.43 17.83
C ILE A 21 18.49 13.19 19.03
N TYR A 22 17.18 13.40 19.03
CA TYR A 22 16.47 14.17 20.05
C TYR A 22 16.33 13.44 21.40
N ASP A 23 15.95 12.16 21.32
CA ASP A 23 15.71 11.27 22.45
C ASP A 23 15.59 9.81 21.98
N LYS A 24 16.56 8.98 22.38
CA LYS A 24 16.60 7.56 21.98
C LYS A 24 15.39 6.77 22.48
N GLN A 25 14.89 7.05 23.68
CA GLN A 25 13.73 6.33 24.21
C GLN A 25 12.44 6.67 23.45
N LEU A 26 12.33 7.92 22.98
CA LEU A 26 11.24 8.29 22.09
C LEU A 26 11.38 7.61 20.72
N ALA A 27 12.59 7.48 20.19
CA ALA A 27 12.82 6.80 18.92
C ALA A 27 12.39 5.33 18.97
N ASP A 28 12.70 4.62 20.06
CA ASP A 28 12.27 3.22 20.25
C ASP A 28 10.74 3.10 20.28
N LYS A 29 10.05 4.02 20.99
CA LYS A 29 8.58 4.08 20.99
C LYS A 29 8.02 4.40 19.61
N PHE A 30 8.65 5.32 18.89
CA PHE A 30 8.26 5.69 17.53
C PHE A 30 8.40 4.51 16.57
N SER A 31 9.52 3.77 16.65
CA SER A 31 9.77 2.57 15.86
C SER A 31 8.67 1.52 16.02
N LEU A 32 8.19 1.29 17.26
CA LEU A 32 7.08 0.38 17.52
C LEU A 32 5.74 0.85 16.93
N LEU A 33 5.49 2.16 16.91
CA LEU A 33 4.28 2.72 16.29
C LEU A 33 4.36 2.64 14.76
N VAL A 34 5.54 2.88 14.17
CA VAL A 34 5.77 2.70 12.73
C VAL A 34 5.62 1.24 12.34
N ASP A 35 6.10 0.30 13.16
CA ASP A 35 5.89 -1.13 12.95
C ASP A 35 4.40 -1.49 12.89
N ALA A 36 3.62 -1.06 13.88
CA ALA A 36 2.18 -1.31 13.91
C ALA A 36 1.48 -0.69 12.68
N TYR A 37 1.85 0.53 12.32
CA TYR A 37 1.36 1.22 11.14
C TYR A 37 1.65 0.46 9.84
N VAL A 38 2.89 0.01 9.64
CA VAL A 38 3.30 -0.73 8.44
C VAL A 38 2.60 -2.09 8.37
N ARG A 39 2.54 -2.83 9.49
CA ARG A 39 1.82 -4.12 9.54
C ARG A 39 0.37 -3.96 9.15
N ARG A 40 -0.28 -2.89 9.63
CA ARG A 40 -1.65 -2.56 9.26
C ARG A 40 -1.78 -2.16 7.80
N ALA A 41 -0.81 -1.43 7.26
CA ALA A 41 -0.83 -1.01 5.86
C ALA A 41 -0.88 -2.21 4.89
N PHE A 42 -0.24 -3.33 5.24
CA PHE A 42 -0.30 -4.56 4.45
C PHE A 42 -1.68 -5.25 4.42
N ASP A 43 -2.59 -4.90 5.33
CA ASP A 43 -3.96 -5.44 5.32
C ASP A 43 -4.88 -4.75 4.30
N TYR A 44 -4.38 -3.71 3.62
CA TYR A 44 -5.13 -2.91 2.66
C TYR A 44 -4.41 -2.85 1.30
N GLU A 45 -5.18 -2.66 0.23
CA GLU A 45 -4.61 -2.32 -1.07
C GLU A 45 -3.90 -0.96 -1.00
N ILE A 46 -2.86 -0.79 -1.84
CA ILE A 46 -2.04 0.44 -1.91
C ILE A 46 -2.88 1.69 -2.14
N ILE A 47 -4.06 1.55 -2.74
CA ILE A 47 -4.96 2.66 -2.99
C ILE A 47 -5.74 3.11 -1.75
N ASP A 48 -6.03 2.18 -0.85
CA ASP A 48 -6.92 2.39 0.30
C ASP A 48 -6.18 2.42 1.65
N TYR A 49 -4.92 1.99 1.70
CA TYR A 49 -4.19 1.87 2.97
C TYR A 49 -4.12 3.20 3.75
N ALA A 50 -4.00 4.35 3.07
CA ALA A 50 -3.95 5.66 3.72
C ALA A 50 -5.25 5.96 4.51
N LYS A 51 -6.39 5.46 4.03
CA LYS A 51 -7.68 5.53 4.72
C LYS A 51 -7.79 4.43 5.79
N GLY A 52 -7.39 3.21 5.45
CA GLY A 52 -7.45 2.04 6.34
C GLY A 52 -6.59 2.13 7.60
N THR A 53 -5.46 2.85 7.54
CA THR A 53 -4.49 2.99 8.63
C THR A 53 -4.57 4.34 9.38
N HIS A 54 -5.73 5.01 9.31
CA HIS A 54 -5.89 6.35 9.90
C HIS A 54 -5.66 6.37 11.42
N VAL A 55 -6.07 5.30 12.13
CA VAL A 55 -5.95 5.22 13.60
C VAL A 55 -4.48 5.15 14.01
N GLU A 56 -3.69 4.31 13.35
CA GLU A 56 -2.26 4.14 13.57
C GLU A 56 -1.50 5.42 13.21
N PHE A 57 -1.88 6.07 12.11
CA PHE A 57 -1.32 7.36 11.72
C PHE A 57 -1.57 8.47 12.75
N GLU A 58 -2.78 8.57 13.30
CA GLU A 58 -3.08 9.56 14.35
C GLU A 58 -2.36 9.23 15.67
N ALA A 59 -2.00 7.97 15.93
CA ALA A 59 -1.14 7.63 17.07
C ALA A 59 0.29 8.16 16.87
N LEU A 60 0.87 7.97 15.68
CA LEU A 60 2.18 8.52 15.31
C LEU A 60 2.20 10.05 15.40
N LYS A 61 1.20 10.71 14.80
CA LYS A 61 1.07 12.17 14.81
C LYS A 61 0.94 12.73 16.23
N ARG A 62 0.15 12.08 17.10
CA ARG A 62 0.05 12.47 18.52
C ARG A 62 1.39 12.33 19.24
N MET A 63 2.09 11.22 19.03
CA MET A 63 3.41 10.99 19.63
C MET A 63 4.42 12.07 19.25
N VAL A 64 4.48 12.44 17.96
CA VAL A 64 5.33 13.55 17.47
C VAL A 64 4.90 14.90 18.05
N ARG A 65 3.58 15.11 18.16
CA ARG A 65 3.05 16.37 18.69
C ARG A 65 3.37 16.56 20.17
N ASP A 66 3.42 15.48 20.93
CA ASP A 66 3.60 15.52 22.38
C ASP A 66 5.09 15.47 22.77
N ILE A 67 6.02 15.49 21.80
CA ILE A 67 7.46 15.65 22.06
C ILE A 67 7.70 17.02 22.75
N PRO A 68 8.31 17.05 23.94
CA PRO A 68 8.57 18.30 24.65
C PRO A 68 9.71 19.07 23.99
N LEU A 69 9.63 20.39 23.94
CA LEU A 69 10.69 21.26 23.40
C LEU A 69 11.92 21.28 24.34
N LYS A 70 13.09 20.96 23.80
CA LYS A 70 14.41 21.07 24.44
C LYS A 70 15.16 22.21 23.76
N ASN A 71 15.42 23.30 24.48
CA ASN A 71 16.00 24.52 23.90
C ASN A 71 17.33 24.28 23.18
N GLU A 72 18.14 23.33 23.65
CA GLU A 72 19.43 22.96 23.05
C GLU A 72 19.30 22.25 21.69
N LEU A 73 18.11 21.72 21.38
CA LEU A 73 17.81 20.96 20.17
C LEU A 73 16.61 21.56 19.40
N SER A 74 16.40 22.87 19.51
CA SER A 74 15.29 23.57 18.86
C SER A 74 15.26 23.37 17.35
N SER A 75 16.41 23.38 16.68
CA SER A 75 16.53 23.14 15.23
C SER A 75 16.11 21.72 14.82
N VAL A 76 16.47 20.71 15.62
CA VAL A 76 16.05 19.32 15.39
C VAL A 76 14.55 19.17 15.65
N TYR A 77 14.04 19.84 16.69
CA TYR A 77 12.61 19.87 16.99
C TYR A 77 11.79 20.48 15.85
N GLU A 78 12.21 21.63 15.31
CA GLU A 78 11.57 22.24 14.13
C GLU A 78 11.61 21.30 12.93
N LYS A 79 12.74 20.64 12.68
CA LYS A 79 12.85 19.69 11.58
C LYS A 79 11.91 18.48 11.73
N ILE A 80 11.72 17.98 12.96
CA ILE A 80 10.75 16.92 13.25
C ILE A 80 9.33 17.37 12.87
N ARG A 81 8.97 18.63 13.18
CA ARG A 81 7.66 19.19 12.84
C ARG A 81 7.48 19.34 11.33
N ASP A 82 8.48 19.89 10.64
CA ASP A 82 8.44 20.06 9.19
C ASP A 82 8.27 18.73 8.46
N VAL A 83 9.02 17.70 8.87
CA VAL A 83 8.92 16.35 8.28
C VAL A 83 7.55 15.75 8.56
N MET A 84 6.99 15.93 9.76
CA MET A 84 5.63 15.48 10.06
C MET A 84 4.58 16.16 9.17
N ASP A 85 4.72 17.45 8.91
CA ASP A 85 3.82 18.19 8.01
C ASP A 85 3.93 17.72 6.56
N GLU A 86 5.15 17.40 6.09
CA GLU A 86 5.36 16.77 4.78
C GLU A 86 4.67 15.41 4.69
N ILE A 87 4.80 14.56 5.71
CA ILE A 87 4.12 13.26 5.78
C ILE A 87 2.60 13.45 5.74
N ILE A 88 2.05 14.40 6.51
CA ILE A 88 0.60 14.71 6.50
C ILE A 88 0.14 15.12 5.11
N LYS A 89 0.90 15.99 4.42
CA LYS A 89 0.59 16.43 3.05
C LYS A 89 0.62 15.25 2.08
N SER A 90 1.67 14.44 2.12
CA SER A 90 1.81 13.25 1.27
C SER A 90 0.65 12.28 1.50
N ARG A 91 0.31 11.99 2.75
CA ARG A 91 -0.83 11.13 3.09
C ARG A 91 -2.16 11.68 2.58
N GLN A 92 -2.40 12.98 2.71
CA GLN A 92 -3.62 13.59 2.19
C GLN A 92 -3.70 13.47 0.66
N GLN A 93 -2.58 13.63 -0.04
CA GLN A 93 -2.51 13.40 -1.48
C GLN A 93 -2.80 11.94 -1.85
N LEU A 94 -2.33 10.96 -1.05
CA LEU A 94 -2.67 9.55 -1.26
C LEU A 94 -4.16 9.28 -1.07
N THR A 95 -4.78 9.82 -0.03
CA THR A 95 -6.24 9.69 0.19
C THR A 95 -7.05 10.27 -0.97
N VAL A 96 -6.63 11.42 -1.51
CA VAL A 96 -7.28 12.04 -2.67
C VAL A 96 -7.06 11.21 -3.94
N LEU A 97 -5.87 10.63 -4.13
CA LEU A 97 -5.61 9.75 -5.27
C LEU A 97 -6.42 8.46 -5.18
N GLY A 98 -6.59 7.88 -3.98
CA GLY A 98 -7.46 6.73 -3.80
C GLY A 98 -8.92 7.03 -4.06
N ALA A 99 -9.37 8.25 -3.80
CA ALA A 99 -10.70 8.71 -4.21
C ALA A 99 -10.86 8.96 -5.72
N LYS A 100 -9.77 8.93 -6.51
CA LYS A 100 -9.81 9.10 -7.98
C LYS A 100 -9.92 7.78 -8.74
N THR A 101 -9.99 6.64 -8.06
CA THR A 101 -10.33 5.36 -8.70
C THR A 101 -11.71 5.42 -9.33
N LEU A 102 -11.93 4.56 -10.32
CA LEU A 102 -13.25 4.44 -10.93
C LEU A 102 -14.26 4.01 -9.85
N SER A 103 -15.31 4.82 -9.71
CA SER A 103 -16.42 4.48 -8.83
C SER A 103 -17.11 3.19 -9.29
N PRO A 104 -17.80 2.46 -8.39
CA PRO A 104 -18.57 1.28 -8.76
C PRO A 104 -19.58 1.52 -9.90
N PHE A 105 -20.12 2.74 -9.98
CA PHE A 105 -21.00 3.16 -11.07
C PHE A 105 -20.25 3.27 -12.41
N GLN A 106 -19.07 3.89 -12.44
CA GLN A 106 -18.24 3.97 -13.65
C GLN A 106 -17.80 2.56 -14.11
N TRP A 107 -17.45 1.68 -13.18
CA TRP A 107 -17.19 0.27 -13.46
C TRP A 107 -18.40 -0.44 -14.08
N SER A 108 -19.60 -0.18 -13.56
CA SER A 108 -20.84 -0.75 -14.10
C SER A 108 -21.08 -0.27 -15.54
N VAL A 109 -20.86 1.02 -15.83
CA VAL A 109 -20.98 1.57 -17.18
C VAL A 109 -19.98 0.92 -18.14
N LEU A 110 -18.72 0.74 -17.73
CA LEU A 110 -17.70 0.05 -18.54
C LEU A 110 -18.10 -1.40 -18.86
N PHE A 111 -18.60 -2.14 -17.86
CA PHE A 111 -19.06 -3.52 -18.06
C PHE A 111 -20.25 -3.60 -19.02
N ILE A 112 -21.22 -2.69 -18.89
CA ILE A 112 -22.38 -2.61 -19.79
C ILE A 112 -21.91 -2.30 -21.22
N LEU A 113 -21.02 -1.33 -21.40
CA LEU A 113 -20.47 -0.97 -22.71
C LEU A 113 -19.72 -2.14 -23.36
N ALA A 114 -18.84 -2.80 -22.61
CA ALA A 114 -18.11 -3.96 -23.10
C ALA A 114 -19.06 -5.11 -23.50
N THR A 115 -20.09 -5.34 -22.69
CA THR A 115 -21.11 -6.36 -22.96
C THR A 115 -21.91 -6.02 -24.20
N LEU A 116 -22.37 -4.77 -24.36
CA LEU A 116 -23.07 -4.30 -25.56
C LEU A 116 -22.20 -4.45 -26.82
N LEU A 117 -20.90 -4.15 -26.71
CA LEU A 117 -19.96 -4.31 -27.81
C LEU A 117 -19.78 -5.78 -28.19
N VAL A 118 -19.63 -6.68 -27.22
CA VAL A 118 -19.58 -8.12 -27.48
C VAL A 118 -20.87 -8.61 -28.12
N PHE A 119 -22.03 -8.20 -27.60
CA PHE A 119 -23.33 -8.57 -28.18
C PHE A 119 -23.52 -8.04 -29.61
N SER A 120 -23.06 -6.83 -29.92
CA SER A 120 -23.18 -6.27 -31.28
C SER A 120 -22.36 -7.06 -32.30
N LEU A 121 -21.21 -7.61 -31.91
CA LEU A 121 -20.41 -8.48 -32.78
C LEU A 121 -21.14 -9.79 -33.10
N TYR A 122 -21.84 -10.38 -32.13
CA TYR A 122 -22.66 -11.57 -32.38
C TYR A 122 -23.81 -11.30 -33.37
N GLY A 123 -24.35 -10.07 -33.39
CA GLY A 123 -25.36 -9.65 -34.36
C GLY A 123 -24.85 -9.57 -35.81
N LEU A 124 -23.53 -9.44 -36.01
CA LEU A 124 -22.88 -9.41 -37.32
C LEU A 124 -22.50 -10.80 -37.84
N ARG A 125 -22.80 -11.87 -37.07
CA ARG A 125 -22.44 -13.23 -37.41
C ARG A 125 -23.28 -13.73 -38.60
N SER A 126 -22.65 -13.79 -39.77
CA SER A 126 -23.25 -14.35 -41.00
C SER A 126 -23.13 -15.87 -41.12
N GLY A 127 -22.49 -16.54 -40.15
CA GLY A 127 -22.29 -18.00 -40.13
C GLY A 127 -21.02 -18.47 -40.86
N GLU A 128 -20.22 -17.56 -41.43
CA GLU A 128 -18.91 -17.93 -41.97
C GLU A 128 -17.85 -18.00 -40.86
N LEU A 129 -16.97 -19.02 -40.95
CA LEU A 129 -15.86 -19.24 -40.02
C LEU A 129 -14.98 -18.01 -39.80
N PHE A 130 -14.80 -17.18 -40.84
CA PHE A 130 -14.02 -15.94 -40.73
C PHE A 130 -14.62 -14.97 -39.70
N PHE A 131 -15.94 -14.72 -39.77
CA PHE A 131 -16.62 -13.83 -38.83
C PHE A 131 -16.66 -14.41 -37.41
N ASP A 132 -16.71 -15.73 -37.26
CA ASP A 132 -16.63 -16.40 -35.96
C ASP A 132 -15.27 -16.15 -35.29
N ILE A 133 -14.17 -16.35 -36.03
CA ILE A 133 -12.80 -16.12 -35.53
C ILE A 133 -12.61 -14.64 -35.15
N VAL A 134 -13.04 -13.72 -36.02
CA VAL A 134 -12.95 -12.28 -35.75
C VAL A 134 -13.75 -11.88 -34.51
N THR A 135 -14.96 -12.41 -34.35
CA THR A 135 -15.83 -12.13 -33.19
C THR A 135 -15.17 -12.60 -31.89
N VAL A 136 -14.61 -13.81 -31.86
CA VAL A 136 -13.89 -14.33 -30.69
C VAL A 136 -12.66 -13.50 -30.38
N ALA A 137 -11.88 -13.11 -31.39
CA ALA A 137 -10.68 -12.31 -31.22
C ALA A 137 -10.98 -10.91 -30.64
N ILE A 138 -11.98 -10.22 -31.18
CA ILE A 138 -12.38 -8.89 -30.69
C ILE A 138 -12.98 -9.00 -29.28
N SER A 139 -13.86 -9.96 -29.03
CA SER A 139 -14.47 -10.16 -27.71
C SER A 139 -13.42 -10.43 -26.64
N SER A 140 -12.43 -11.29 -26.95
CA SER A 140 -11.30 -11.58 -26.06
C SER A 140 -10.46 -10.32 -25.81
N SER A 141 -10.22 -9.51 -26.85
CA SER A 141 -9.48 -8.26 -26.72
C SER A 141 -10.19 -7.26 -25.80
N VAL A 142 -11.51 -7.14 -25.88
CA VAL A 142 -12.32 -6.28 -25.00
C VAL A 142 -12.21 -6.73 -23.54
N VAL A 143 -12.28 -8.05 -23.29
CA VAL A 143 -12.10 -8.60 -21.93
C VAL A 143 -10.68 -8.32 -21.42
N LEU A 144 -9.66 -8.52 -22.25
CA LEU A 144 -8.26 -8.23 -21.89
C LEU A 144 -8.05 -6.74 -21.58
N ILE A 145 -8.66 -5.84 -22.35
CA ILE A 145 -8.63 -4.39 -22.10
C ILE A 145 -9.30 -4.06 -20.77
N LEU A 146 -10.45 -4.67 -20.45
CA LEU A 146 -11.11 -4.47 -19.16
C LEU A 146 -10.23 -4.94 -17.99
N LEU A 147 -9.60 -6.10 -18.11
CA LEU A 147 -8.66 -6.60 -17.10
C LEU A 147 -7.46 -5.67 -16.95
N LEU A 148 -6.93 -5.15 -18.06
CA LEU A 148 -5.82 -4.19 -18.05
C LEU A 148 -6.24 -2.88 -17.37
N ILE A 149 -7.42 -2.34 -17.68
CA ILE A 149 -7.97 -1.15 -17.00
C ILE A 149 -8.12 -1.40 -15.51
N ARG A 150 -8.62 -2.58 -15.10
CA ARG A 150 -8.78 -2.94 -13.69
C ARG A 150 -7.44 -2.97 -12.97
N ASP A 151 -6.46 -3.64 -13.56
CA ASP A 151 -5.15 -3.77 -12.95
C ASP A 151 -4.41 -2.42 -12.87
N LEU A 152 -4.67 -1.51 -13.82
CA LEU A 152 -4.20 -0.12 -13.76
C LEU A 152 -4.93 0.71 -12.69
N ASP A 153 -6.25 0.59 -12.58
CA ASP A 153 -7.08 1.31 -11.61
C ASP A 153 -6.72 0.92 -10.17
N LEU A 154 -6.46 -0.37 -9.93
CA LEU A 154 -6.06 -0.93 -8.63
C LEU A 154 -4.53 -0.87 -8.37
N TYR A 155 -3.73 -0.33 -9.30
CA TYR A 155 -2.27 -0.25 -9.18
C TYR A 155 -1.57 -1.61 -8.92
N ILE A 156 -2.17 -2.73 -9.33
CA ILE A 156 -1.69 -4.09 -9.04
C ILE A 156 -0.30 -4.36 -9.65
N TRP A 157 -0.02 -3.82 -10.84
CA TRP A 157 1.23 -4.13 -11.57
C TRP A 157 2.51 -3.73 -10.85
N ASN A 158 2.44 -2.74 -9.95
CA ASN A 158 3.60 -2.28 -9.18
C ASN A 158 3.47 -2.57 -7.68
N GLU A 159 2.56 -3.46 -7.29
CA GLU A 159 2.29 -3.80 -5.88
C GLU A 159 3.54 -4.32 -5.18
N LYS A 160 4.37 -5.10 -5.87
CA LYS A 160 5.62 -5.63 -5.31
C LYS A 160 6.58 -4.53 -4.86
N THR A 161 6.88 -3.60 -5.77
CA THR A 161 7.83 -2.51 -5.50
C THR A 161 7.26 -1.44 -4.57
N PHE A 162 5.97 -1.11 -4.70
CA PHE A 162 5.37 -0.03 -3.91
C PHE A 162 4.79 -0.48 -2.57
N GLY A 163 4.30 -1.72 -2.50
CA GLY A 163 3.72 -2.30 -1.30
C GLY A 163 4.77 -2.94 -0.40
N TYR A 164 5.70 -3.74 -0.93
CA TYR A 164 6.58 -4.54 -0.06
C TYR A 164 7.96 -3.91 0.12
N ASP A 165 8.68 -3.62 -0.97
CA ASP A 165 10.07 -3.14 -0.88
C ASP A 165 10.18 -1.81 -0.12
N ILE A 166 9.23 -0.90 -0.34
CA ILE A 166 9.21 0.41 0.32
C ILE A 166 8.97 0.27 1.83
N PHE A 167 7.98 -0.51 2.25
CA PHE A 167 7.68 -0.70 3.67
C PHE A 167 8.74 -1.54 4.39
N GLU A 168 9.35 -2.50 3.70
CA GLU A 168 10.52 -3.24 4.19
C GLU A 168 11.67 -2.28 4.50
N ASN A 169 11.98 -1.36 3.59
CA ASN A 169 13.04 -0.36 3.80
C ASN A 169 12.72 0.57 4.99
N VAL A 170 11.46 0.93 5.19
CA VAL A 170 11.04 1.70 6.37
C VAL A 170 11.30 0.91 7.65
N LEU A 171 10.83 -0.35 7.72
CA LEU A 171 11.02 -1.21 8.89
C LEU A 171 12.51 -1.38 9.23
N LYS A 172 13.34 -1.71 8.23
CA LYS A 172 14.80 -1.83 8.41
C LYS A 172 15.41 -0.54 8.95
N SER A 173 15.01 0.61 8.40
CA SER A 173 15.55 1.92 8.79
C SER A 173 15.14 2.36 10.19
N VAL A 174 14.00 1.88 10.70
CA VAL A 174 13.57 2.10 12.09
C VAL A 174 14.05 1.01 13.06
N GLY A 175 14.92 0.09 12.60
CA GLY A 175 15.50 -0.97 13.43
C GLY A 175 14.59 -2.18 13.66
N GLN A 176 13.54 -2.36 12.85
CA GLN A 176 12.63 -3.48 12.90
C GLN A 176 12.96 -4.52 11.82
N LEU A 177 12.72 -5.80 12.11
CA LEU A 177 12.85 -6.85 11.10
C LEU A 177 11.82 -6.67 9.98
N PRO A 178 12.10 -7.07 8.73
CA PRO A 178 11.09 -7.12 7.68
C PRO A 178 9.85 -7.90 8.12
N TYR A 179 8.70 -7.52 7.59
CA TYR A 179 7.42 -8.17 7.90
C TYR A 179 6.66 -8.46 6.61
N TYR A 180 6.10 -9.67 6.51
CA TYR A 180 5.31 -10.11 5.37
C TYR A 180 4.04 -10.86 5.84
N PRO A 181 2.86 -10.59 5.26
CA PRO A 181 1.69 -11.44 5.40
C PRO A 181 1.94 -12.86 4.87
N ALA A 182 1.40 -13.89 5.56
CA ALA A 182 1.54 -15.29 5.13
C ALA A 182 0.96 -15.52 3.73
N GLU A 183 -0.25 -15.04 3.47
CA GLU A 183 -0.89 -15.16 2.15
C GLU A 183 -0.09 -14.50 1.00
N SER A 184 0.68 -13.44 1.28
CA SER A 184 1.53 -12.80 0.27
C SER A 184 2.74 -13.65 -0.09
N LEU A 185 3.25 -14.43 0.86
CA LEU A 185 4.33 -15.40 0.65
C LEU A 185 3.82 -16.64 -0.09
N GLU A 186 2.67 -17.20 0.33
CA GLU A 186 2.05 -18.37 -0.31
C GLU A 186 1.64 -18.08 -1.76
N ALA A 187 1.16 -16.88 -2.04
CA ALA A 187 0.81 -16.45 -3.40
C ALA A 187 2.02 -16.07 -4.26
N GLY A 188 3.25 -16.14 -3.74
CA GLY A 188 4.48 -15.77 -4.46
C GLY A 188 4.56 -14.29 -4.84
N ARG A 189 3.78 -13.41 -4.18
CA ARG A 189 3.78 -11.97 -4.46
C ARG A 189 5.03 -11.29 -3.93
N VAL A 190 5.59 -11.82 -2.85
CA VAL A 190 6.82 -11.33 -2.21
C VAL A 190 7.78 -12.48 -1.93
N ASN A 191 9.07 -12.24 -2.16
CA ASN A 191 10.14 -13.15 -1.79
C ASN A 191 10.99 -12.46 -0.73
N PRO A 192 11.12 -13.03 0.48
CA PRO A 192 11.96 -12.47 1.52
C PRO A 192 13.39 -12.30 1.01
N SER A 193 13.94 -11.10 1.16
CA SER A 193 15.33 -10.81 0.78
C SER A 193 16.32 -11.13 1.91
N GLU A 194 15.84 -11.07 3.15
CA GLU A 194 16.64 -11.22 4.37
C GLU A 194 16.62 -12.65 4.93
N LYS A 195 17.66 -12.98 5.68
CA LYS A 195 17.77 -14.26 6.40
C LYS A 195 16.78 -14.37 7.55
N GLU A 196 16.45 -13.26 8.20
CA GLU A 196 15.49 -13.23 9.30
C GLU A 196 14.36 -12.26 8.98
N TYR A 197 13.13 -12.75 9.02
CA TYR A 197 11.93 -11.95 8.73
C TYR A 197 10.74 -12.41 9.57
N ARG A 198 9.75 -11.53 9.69
CA ARG A 198 8.51 -11.78 10.44
C ARG A 198 7.39 -12.14 9.48
N VAL A 199 6.64 -13.18 9.81
CA VAL A 199 5.45 -13.61 9.06
C VAL A 199 4.21 -13.40 9.90
N GLY A 200 3.20 -12.75 9.33
CA GLY A 200 1.91 -12.52 9.96
C GLY A 200 0.83 -13.47 9.46
N THR A 201 0.38 -14.39 10.29
CA THR A 201 -0.73 -15.32 9.99
C THR A 201 -2.01 -14.84 10.66
N TRP A 202 -3.13 -14.84 9.94
CA TRP A 202 -4.42 -14.46 10.51
C TRP A 202 -4.80 -15.33 11.71
N LEU A 203 -5.27 -14.69 12.79
CA LEU A 203 -5.82 -15.41 13.93
C LEU A 203 -7.26 -15.88 13.66
N ASN A 204 -8.13 -14.99 13.17
CA ASN A 204 -9.57 -15.24 13.00
C ASN A 204 -10.18 -14.45 11.83
N PHE A 205 -9.66 -14.62 10.61
CA PHE A 205 -10.23 -13.99 9.42
C PHE A 205 -11.56 -14.64 9.01
N PRO A 206 -12.61 -13.89 8.60
CA PRO A 206 -12.71 -12.44 8.44
C PRO A 206 -13.26 -11.69 9.68
N LYS A 207 -13.41 -12.35 10.83
CA LYS A 207 -14.00 -11.76 12.04
C LYS A 207 -13.07 -10.78 12.77
N SER A 208 -11.77 -10.99 12.67
CA SER A 208 -10.72 -10.09 13.15
C SER A 208 -9.59 -10.00 12.13
N LEU A 209 -8.99 -8.81 12.07
CA LEU A 209 -7.78 -8.53 11.30
C LEU A 209 -6.53 -8.59 12.20
N ASP A 210 -6.59 -9.30 13.31
CA ASP A 210 -5.41 -9.57 14.14
C ASP A 210 -4.57 -10.69 13.52
N ARG A 211 -3.25 -10.48 13.53
CA ARG A 211 -2.28 -11.46 13.04
C ARG A 211 -1.36 -11.93 14.15
N LYS A 212 -1.12 -13.23 14.19
CA LYS A 212 -0.02 -13.84 14.94
C LYS A 212 1.26 -13.60 14.16
N VAL A 213 2.27 -13.04 14.82
CA VAL A 213 3.57 -12.76 14.20
C VAL A 213 4.57 -13.81 14.64
N GLU A 214 5.18 -14.50 13.68
CA GLU A 214 6.23 -15.51 13.91
C GLU A 214 7.52 -15.07 13.22
N ILE A 215 8.68 -15.34 13.82
CA ILE A 215 9.98 -15.03 13.23
C ILE A 215 10.46 -16.27 12.48
N HIS A 216 10.68 -16.13 11.18
CA HIS A 216 11.27 -17.16 10.34
C HIS A 216 12.73 -16.84 10.06
N LYS A 217 13.53 -17.90 9.99
CA LYS A 217 14.92 -17.85 9.55
C LYS A 217 15.07 -18.72 8.31
N THR A 218 15.63 -18.16 7.26
CA THR A 218 16.04 -18.89 6.06
C THR A 218 17.51 -19.26 6.22
N ASP A 219 17.82 -20.55 6.10
CA ASP A 219 19.17 -21.11 6.17
C ASP A 219 20.08 -20.59 5.02
#